data_AF-A0A1F8UQP9-F1
#
_entry.id   AF-A0A1F8UQP9-F1
#
_cell.length_a   1.000
_cell.length_b   1.000
_cell.length_c   1.000
_cell.angle_alpha   90.00
_cell.angle_beta   90.00
_cell.angle_gamma   90.00
#
_symmetry.space_group_name_H-M   'P 1'
#
loop_
_entity.id
_entity.type
_entity.pdbx_description
1 polymer ?
#
loop_
_entity_poly.entity_id
_entity_poly.type
_entity_poly.pdbx_seq_one_letter_code
_entity_poly.pdbx_strand_id
1 'polypeptide(L)'
;MAIDNYNTNNFMKQLKELIDSFYINGEIVEEIRGKLRNLKLLPRQAYLYRLLVDLLVNTEFIRVEAKYYIQKFYASYAETANHFRKLGKGVCNSDSIQSICYRAKCKILNSLGEDVIVAIGNPHKVNELHIYEKKILECLAIYGGGRILEGIKVKLPSVELSTTMSDEDFEGLMNKVMVYTEQQIKKVTTQLNPRDIGYLTLITSTSLLTDKDKERKDRVLEMLKPVEREEVHTDDDKNEIPVDEFIRQLQLS
;
A
#
# COMPACT_ATOMS: atom_id res chain seq x y z
N MET A 1 10.69 15.66 -32.51
CA MET A 1 11.94 14.86 -32.55
C MET A 1 12.62 14.79 -31.18
N ALA A 2 11.94 14.29 -30.15
CA ALA A 2 12.55 14.04 -28.82
C ALA A 2 12.06 12.74 -28.16
N ILE A 3 11.10 12.04 -28.78
CA ILE A 3 10.47 10.83 -28.23
C ILE A 3 11.24 9.55 -28.66
N ASP A 4 12.03 9.61 -29.73
CA ASP A 4 12.69 8.42 -30.31
C ASP A 4 13.87 7.87 -29.50
N ASN A 5 14.46 8.65 -28.58
CA ASN A 5 15.61 8.17 -27.78
C ASN A 5 15.23 7.29 -26.58
N TYR A 6 13.94 7.11 -26.29
CA TYR A 6 13.48 6.21 -25.23
C TYR A 6 13.22 4.77 -25.71
N ASN A 7 13.25 4.51 -27.03
CA ASN A 7 12.74 3.27 -27.61
C ASN A 7 13.69 2.05 -27.60
N THR A 8 14.88 2.13 -26.99
CA THR A 8 15.80 0.98 -26.87
C THR A 8 16.58 0.90 -25.54
N ASN A 9 16.24 1.73 -24.55
CA ASN A 9 16.98 1.81 -23.29
C ASN A 9 16.35 0.95 -22.18
N ASN A 10 17.18 0.11 -21.54
CA ASN A 10 16.88 -0.71 -20.37
C ASN A 10 15.94 0.01 -19.36
N PHE A 11 14.73 -0.51 -19.13
CA PHE A 11 13.73 0.04 -18.19
C PHE A 11 14.31 0.44 -16.82
N MET A 12 15.26 -0.35 -16.28
CA MET A 12 15.89 -0.03 -15.00
C MET A 12 16.74 1.25 -15.06
N LYS A 13 17.33 1.55 -16.21
CA LYS A 13 18.06 2.80 -16.45
C LYS A 13 17.08 3.99 -16.52
N GLN A 14 15.93 3.80 -17.17
CA GLN A 14 14.89 4.84 -17.19
C GLN A 14 14.37 5.13 -15.78
N LEU A 15 14.15 4.09 -14.95
CA LEU A 15 13.79 4.26 -13.54
C LEU A 15 14.86 5.02 -12.75
N LYS A 16 16.14 4.71 -12.97
CA LYS A 16 17.26 5.45 -12.35
C LYS A 16 17.25 6.92 -12.75
N GLU A 17 17.09 7.22 -14.04
CA GLU A 17 16.99 8.62 -14.53
C GLU A 17 15.80 9.35 -13.93
N LEU A 18 14.67 8.65 -13.78
CA LEU A 18 13.48 9.18 -13.13
C LEU A 18 13.74 9.52 -11.66
N ILE A 19 14.25 8.56 -10.90
CA ILE A 19 14.51 8.75 -9.46
C ILE A 19 15.57 9.83 -9.23
N ASP A 20 16.66 9.84 -9.99
CA ASP A 20 17.70 10.88 -9.89
C ASP A 20 17.14 12.30 -10.14
N SER A 21 16.10 12.41 -10.97
CA SER A 21 15.48 13.70 -11.30
C SER A 21 14.52 14.22 -10.22
N PHE A 22 13.98 13.35 -9.36
CA PHE A 22 12.94 13.68 -8.38
C PHE A 22 13.31 13.37 -6.92
N TYR A 23 14.33 12.57 -6.65
CA TYR A 23 14.69 12.13 -5.29
C TYR A 23 16.11 12.60 -4.93
N ILE A 24 16.19 13.63 -4.10
CA ILE A 24 17.43 14.33 -3.77
C ILE A 24 17.58 14.39 -2.27
N ASN A 25 18.75 13.99 -1.76
CA ASN A 25 19.08 14.04 -0.32
C ASN A 25 18.07 13.34 0.60
N GLY A 26 17.34 12.35 0.09
CA GLY A 26 16.33 11.62 0.87
C GLY A 26 14.90 12.12 0.70
N GLU A 27 14.70 13.20 -0.07
CA GLU A 27 13.40 13.86 -0.24
C GLU A 27 12.94 13.85 -1.69
N ILE A 28 11.62 13.78 -1.91
CA ILE A 28 11.01 13.93 -3.22
C ILE A 28 10.78 15.42 -3.48
N VAL A 29 11.44 15.96 -4.50
CA VAL A 29 11.35 17.39 -4.84
C VAL A 29 10.21 17.68 -5.81
N GLU A 30 9.64 18.88 -5.71
CA GLU A 30 8.58 19.32 -6.63
C GLU A 30 9.12 19.66 -8.03
N GLU A 31 10.29 20.30 -8.08
CA GLU A 31 10.92 20.72 -9.33
C GLU A 31 11.83 19.64 -9.91
N ILE A 32 11.57 19.28 -11.18
CA ILE A 32 12.33 18.27 -11.91
C ILE A 32 13.76 18.75 -12.17
N ARG A 33 14.74 17.92 -11.81
CA ARG A 33 16.16 18.15 -12.11
C ARG A 33 16.69 17.20 -13.18
N GLY A 34 17.98 17.37 -13.52
CA GLY A 34 18.69 16.45 -14.40
C GLY A 34 18.15 16.40 -15.83
N LYS A 35 18.21 15.20 -16.44
CA LYS A 35 17.87 15.00 -17.86
C LYS A 35 16.39 15.19 -18.15
N LEU A 36 15.51 14.85 -17.21
CA LEU A 36 14.06 14.97 -17.40
C LEU A 36 13.58 16.42 -17.41
N ARG A 37 14.36 17.37 -16.89
CA ARG A 37 14.04 18.81 -16.95
C ARG A 37 13.80 19.30 -18.39
N ASN A 38 14.51 18.72 -19.35
CA ASN A 38 14.41 19.12 -20.76
C ASN A 38 13.15 18.60 -21.46
N LEU A 39 12.41 17.66 -20.85
CA LEU A 39 11.23 17.06 -21.46
C LEU A 39 9.97 17.93 -21.41
N LYS A 40 10.03 19.11 -20.75
CA LYS A 40 8.89 20.05 -20.62
C LYS A 40 7.59 19.35 -20.22
N LEU A 41 7.65 18.56 -19.15
CA LEU A 41 6.51 17.79 -18.66
C LEU A 41 5.37 18.71 -18.20
N LEU A 42 4.14 18.33 -18.50
CA LEU A 42 2.95 18.99 -17.99
C LEU A 42 2.83 18.76 -16.47
N PRO A 43 2.16 19.67 -15.72
CA PRO A 43 2.03 19.55 -14.26
C PRO A 43 1.49 18.19 -13.80
N ARG A 44 0.49 17.65 -14.49
CA ARG A 44 -0.08 16.32 -14.18
C ARG A 44 0.91 15.18 -14.41
N GLN A 45 1.73 15.25 -15.45
CA GLN A 45 2.76 14.23 -15.72
C GLN A 45 3.85 14.26 -14.65
N ALA A 46 4.28 15.47 -14.25
CA ALA A 46 5.23 15.65 -13.16
C ALA A 46 4.68 15.12 -11.83
N TYR A 47 3.40 15.37 -11.54
CA TYR A 47 2.71 14.80 -10.38
C TYR A 47 2.71 13.27 -10.38
N LEU A 48 2.34 12.62 -11.49
CA LEU A 48 2.34 11.16 -11.58
C LEU A 48 3.73 10.55 -11.42
N TYR A 49 4.76 11.19 -11.97
CA TYR A 49 6.13 10.76 -11.73
C TYR A 49 6.54 10.88 -10.27
N ARG A 50 6.12 11.94 -9.56
CA ARG A 50 6.35 12.05 -8.12
C ARG A 50 5.67 10.92 -7.35
N LEU A 51 4.41 10.61 -7.65
CA LEU A 51 3.70 9.48 -7.04
C LEU A 51 4.40 8.14 -7.34
N LEU A 52 4.88 7.94 -8.56
CA LEU A 52 5.63 6.74 -8.93
C LEU A 52 6.94 6.64 -8.14
N VAL A 53 7.67 7.75 -7.99
CA VAL A 53 8.90 7.79 -7.18
C VAL A 53 8.59 7.52 -5.71
N ASP A 54 7.52 8.09 -5.16
CA ASP A 54 7.06 7.85 -3.79
C ASP A 54 6.73 6.38 -3.56
N LEU A 55 5.96 5.78 -4.48
CA LEU A 55 5.66 4.35 -4.47
C LEU A 55 6.94 3.51 -4.42
N LEU A 56 7.92 3.80 -5.29
CA LEU A 56 9.13 2.98 -5.40
C LEU A 56 10.08 3.16 -4.22
N VAL A 57 10.18 4.37 -3.67
CA VAL A 57 11.20 4.72 -2.67
C VAL A 57 10.68 4.56 -1.25
N ASN A 58 9.47 5.01 -0.95
CA ASN A 58 8.95 5.12 0.41
C ASN A 58 8.07 3.94 0.86
N THR A 59 7.67 3.03 -0.05
CA THR A 59 6.76 1.91 0.29
C THR A 59 7.41 0.54 0.23
N GLU A 60 6.77 -0.50 0.75
CA GLU A 60 7.27 -1.89 0.64
C GLU A 60 7.04 -2.53 -0.76
N PHE A 61 6.63 -1.73 -1.76
CA PHE A 61 6.32 -2.21 -3.10
C PHE A 61 7.47 -2.98 -3.76
N ILE A 62 8.71 -2.53 -3.58
CA ILE A 62 9.93 -3.23 -4.04
C ILE A 62 10.92 -3.41 -2.89
N ARG A 63 11.78 -4.43 -3.02
CA ARG A 63 12.77 -4.79 -2.00
C ARG A 63 13.82 -3.70 -1.82
N VAL A 64 14.33 -3.58 -0.59
CA VAL A 64 15.34 -2.58 -0.21
C VAL A 64 16.61 -2.61 -1.06
N GLU A 65 17.03 -3.78 -1.54
CA GLU A 65 18.19 -3.91 -2.42
C GLU A 65 17.95 -3.30 -3.80
N ALA A 66 16.74 -3.51 -4.36
CA ALA A 66 16.33 -2.90 -5.62
C ALA A 66 16.21 -1.38 -5.46
N LYS A 67 15.63 -0.90 -4.35
CA LYS A 67 15.54 0.52 -4.02
C LYS A 67 16.91 1.19 -3.99
N TYR A 68 17.86 0.61 -3.26
CA TYR A 68 19.21 1.13 -3.20
C TYR A 68 19.84 1.20 -4.59
N TYR A 69 19.69 0.15 -5.39
CA TYR A 69 20.20 0.12 -6.77
C TYR A 69 19.62 1.24 -7.63
N ILE A 70 18.31 1.49 -7.59
CA ILE A 70 17.68 2.53 -8.42
C ILE A 70 17.90 3.96 -7.90
N GLN A 71 18.09 4.13 -6.59
CA GLN A 71 18.43 5.43 -5.98
C GLN A 71 19.86 5.87 -6.28
N LYS A 72 20.78 4.91 -6.47
CA LYS A 72 22.17 5.20 -6.83
C LYS A 72 22.35 5.10 -8.34
N PHE A 73 22.18 6.24 -9.01
CA PHE A 73 22.20 6.33 -10.48
C PHE A 73 23.33 5.53 -11.14
N TYR A 74 24.57 5.77 -10.71
CA TYR A 74 25.76 5.12 -11.26
C TYR A 74 26.10 3.75 -10.64
N ALA A 75 25.37 3.28 -9.63
CA ALA A 75 25.70 2.02 -8.98
C ALA A 75 25.47 0.83 -9.91
N SER A 76 26.48 -0.01 -10.04
CA SER A 76 26.41 -1.34 -10.62
C SER A 76 25.79 -2.35 -9.64
N TYR A 77 25.39 -3.51 -10.15
CA TYR A 77 24.94 -4.62 -9.31
C TYR A 77 26.02 -5.08 -8.32
N ALA A 78 27.29 -5.05 -8.73
CA ALA A 78 28.42 -5.38 -7.88
C ALA A 78 28.60 -4.38 -6.72
N GLU A 79 28.46 -3.08 -6.98
CA GLU A 79 28.53 -2.05 -5.94
C GLU A 79 27.38 -2.15 -4.94
N THR A 80 26.16 -2.39 -5.42
CA THR A 80 25.00 -2.66 -4.55
C THR A 80 25.24 -3.90 -3.68
N ALA A 81 25.73 -5.00 -4.27
CA ALA A 81 26.05 -6.22 -3.53
C ALA A 81 27.11 -5.95 -2.45
N ASN A 82 28.16 -5.22 -2.79
CA ASN A 82 29.22 -4.83 -1.84
C ASN A 82 28.68 -3.95 -0.71
N HIS A 83 27.74 -3.04 -0.97
CA HIS A 83 27.09 -2.23 0.06
C HIS A 83 26.38 -3.11 1.10
N PHE A 84 25.54 -4.05 0.66
CA PHE A 84 24.79 -4.92 1.58
C PHE A 84 25.67 -5.93 2.31
N ARG A 85 26.74 -6.42 1.67
CA ARG A 85 27.77 -7.23 2.36
C ARG A 85 28.41 -6.49 3.52
N LYS A 86 28.76 -5.21 3.32
CA LYS A 86 29.34 -4.36 4.38
C LYS A 86 28.36 -4.13 5.55
N LEU A 87 27.06 -4.18 5.29
CA LEU A 87 26.00 -4.08 6.32
C LEU A 87 25.73 -5.41 7.04
N GLY A 88 26.51 -6.47 6.78
CA GLY A 88 26.33 -7.77 7.42
C GLY A 88 25.13 -8.56 6.90
N LYS A 89 24.47 -8.11 5.81
CA LYS A 89 23.47 -8.94 5.13
C LYS A 89 24.21 -10.01 4.32
N GLY A 90 24.03 -11.27 4.71
CA GLY A 90 24.72 -12.44 4.14
C GLY A 90 24.64 -12.55 2.61
N VAL A 91 25.58 -13.31 2.04
CA VAL A 91 25.84 -13.63 0.61
C VAL A 91 24.95 -12.90 -0.40
N CYS A 92 25.09 -11.57 -0.46
CA CYS A 92 24.52 -10.78 -1.54
C CYS A 92 25.57 -10.71 -2.64
N ASN A 93 25.42 -11.42 -3.75
CA ASN A 93 26.32 -11.32 -4.91
C ASN A 93 25.66 -10.51 -6.04
N SER A 94 26.44 -10.14 -7.05
CA SER A 94 25.97 -9.33 -8.18
C SER A 94 24.75 -9.98 -8.87
N ASP A 95 24.79 -11.30 -9.06
CA ASP A 95 23.73 -12.06 -9.72
C ASP A 95 22.42 -12.07 -8.90
N SER A 96 22.56 -12.13 -7.57
CA SER A 96 21.43 -12.02 -6.64
C SER A 96 20.78 -10.64 -6.72
N ILE A 97 21.58 -9.57 -6.74
CA ILE A 97 21.07 -8.20 -6.94
C ILE A 97 20.40 -8.06 -8.29
N GLN A 98 21.01 -8.57 -9.37
CA GLN A 98 20.43 -8.56 -10.71
C GLN A 98 19.06 -9.27 -10.72
N SER A 99 18.98 -10.45 -10.10
CA SER A 99 17.73 -11.20 -9.98
C SER A 99 16.66 -10.44 -9.18
N ILE A 100 17.06 -9.79 -8.08
CA ILE A 100 16.15 -8.96 -7.27
C ILE A 100 15.64 -7.77 -8.10
N CYS A 101 16.52 -7.10 -8.84
CA CYS A 101 16.15 -5.98 -9.70
C CYS A 101 15.25 -6.41 -10.86
N TYR A 102 15.51 -7.58 -11.45
CA TYR A 102 14.66 -8.15 -12.49
C TYR A 102 13.24 -8.43 -11.97
N ARG A 103 13.11 -9.06 -10.79
CA ARG A 103 11.81 -9.27 -10.15
C ARG A 103 11.09 -7.96 -9.83
N ALA A 104 11.82 -6.94 -9.36
CA ALA A 104 11.28 -5.61 -9.14
C ALA A 104 10.76 -5.00 -10.45
N LYS A 105 11.53 -5.08 -11.55
CA LYS A 105 11.08 -4.68 -12.89
C LYS A 105 9.78 -5.38 -13.26
N CYS A 106 9.73 -6.71 -13.23
CA CYS A 106 8.53 -7.47 -13.59
C CYS A 106 7.32 -7.06 -12.75
N LYS A 107 7.50 -6.88 -11.44
CA LYS A 107 6.42 -6.41 -10.56
C LYS A 107 5.90 -5.03 -10.99
N ILE A 108 6.78 -4.08 -11.26
CA ILE A 108 6.39 -2.73 -11.70
C ILE A 108 5.62 -2.80 -13.02
N LEU A 109 6.13 -3.54 -14.01
CA LEU A 109 5.50 -3.65 -15.33
C LEU A 109 4.14 -4.35 -15.25
N ASN A 110 4.01 -5.40 -14.44
CA ASN A 110 2.74 -6.12 -14.28
C ASN A 110 1.69 -5.27 -13.56
N SER A 111 2.09 -4.51 -12.52
CA SER A 111 1.15 -3.68 -11.76
C SER A 111 0.77 -2.39 -12.48
N LEU A 112 1.70 -1.75 -13.19
CA LEU A 112 1.50 -0.40 -13.73
C LEU A 112 1.35 -0.37 -15.27
N GLY A 113 1.84 -1.39 -15.98
CA GLY A 113 1.88 -1.50 -17.44
C GLY A 113 3.31 -1.45 -18.00
N GLU A 114 3.53 -2.09 -19.15
CA GLU A 114 4.86 -2.28 -19.77
C GLU A 114 5.58 -0.96 -20.10
N ASP A 115 4.82 0.07 -20.47
CA ASP A 115 5.34 1.36 -20.89
C ASP A 115 5.08 2.49 -19.89
N VAL A 116 4.83 2.19 -18.60
CA VAL A 116 4.39 3.20 -17.61
C VAL A 116 5.20 4.50 -17.63
N ILE A 117 6.54 4.43 -17.72
CA ILE A 117 7.39 5.62 -17.77
C ILE A 117 7.16 6.39 -19.07
N VAL A 118 7.27 5.73 -20.22
CA VAL A 118 7.12 6.37 -21.53
C VAL A 118 5.71 6.93 -21.71
N ALA A 119 4.68 6.19 -21.25
CA ALA A 119 3.29 6.58 -21.34
C ALA A 119 2.98 7.82 -20.51
N ILE A 120 3.48 7.91 -19.26
CA ILE A 120 3.32 9.12 -18.43
C ILE A 120 4.01 10.31 -19.08
N GLY A 121 5.21 10.12 -19.64
CA GLY A 121 5.98 11.18 -20.29
C GLY A 121 5.44 11.65 -21.64
N ASN A 122 4.54 10.89 -22.28
CA ASN A 122 4.08 11.17 -23.64
C ASN A 122 2.99 12.26 -23.65
N PRO A 123 3.25 13.45 -24.25
CA PRO A 123 2.26 14.54 -24.30
C PRO A 123 1.01 14.20 -25.14
N HIS A 124 1.06 13.16 -25.98
CA HIS A 124 -0.09 12.73 -26.77
C HIS A 124 -1.02 11.77 -26.01
N LYS A 125 -0.61 11.26 -24.84
CA LYS A 125 -1.38 10.31 -24.02
C LYS A 125 -1.99 10.93 -22.76
N VAL A 126 -2.13 12.25 -22.72
CA VAL A 126 -2.61 12.99 -21.53
C VAL A 126 -3.97 12.50 -21.04
N ASN A 127 -4.86 12.12 -21.96
CA ASN A 127 -6.19 11.61 -21.62
C ASN A 127 -6.15 10.24 -20.92
N GLU A 128 -5.10 9.45 -21.10
CA GLU A 128 -4.92 8.12 -20.50
C GLU A 128 -4.24 8.17 -19.12
N LEU A 129 -3.76 9.35 -18.69
CA LEU A 129 -3.01 9.50 -17.44
C LEU A 129 -3.79 9.05 -16.19
N HIS A 130 -5.12 9.15 -16.20
CA HIS A 130 -5.98 8.70 -15.11
C HIS A 130 -5.86 7.19 -14.84
N ILE A 131 -5.53 6.38 -15.86
CA ILE A 131 -5.34 4.92 -15.72
C ILE A 131 -4.11 4.66 -14.86
N TYR A 132 -3.01 5.35 -15.14
CA TYR A 132 -1.76 5.22 -14.39
C TYR A 132 -1.87 5.82 -12.99
N GLU A 133 -2.57 6.95 -12.87
CA GLU A 133 -2.90 7.57 -11.58
C GLU A 133 -3.59 6.58 -10.64
N LYS A 134 -4.68 5.96 -11.11
CA LYS A 134 -5.43 4.97 -10.36
C LYS A 134 -4.53 3.80 -9.92
N LYS A 135 -3.78 3.19 -10.84
CA LYS A 135 -2.88 2.06 -10.54
C LYS A 135 -1.79 2.41 -9.53
N ILE A 136 -1.21 3.60 -9.62
CA ILE A 136 -0.17 4.05 -8.69
C ILE A 136 -0.78 4.28 -7.30
N LEU A 137 -1.93 4.93 -7.21
CA LEU A 137 -2.63 5.18 -5.94
C LEU A 137 -3.10 3.88 -5.27
N GLU A 138 -3.58 2.92 -6.06
CA GLU A 138 -3.88 1.56 -5.58
C GLU A 138 -2.66 0.89 -4.95
N CYS A 139 -1.52 0.95 -5.64
CA CYS A 139 -0.27 0.42 -5.09
C CYS A 139 0.17 1.20 -3.83
N LEU A 140 0.03 2.53 -3.81
CA LEU A 140 0.37 3.34 -2.62
C LEU A 140 -0.51 2.98 -1.43
N ALA A 141 -1.81 2.76 -1.62
CA ALA A 141 -2.71 2.35 -0.54
C ALA A 141 -2.37 0.96 0.02
N ILE A 142 -2.01 0.02 -0.85
CA ILE A 142 -1.65 -1.35 -0.44
C ILE A 142 -0.30 -1.40 0.26
N TYR A 143 0.71 -0.66 -0.25
CA TYR A 143 2.11 -0.80 0.18
C TYR A 143 2.63 0.36 1.04
N GLY A 144 1.94 1.50 1.08
CA GLY A 144 2.39 2.77 1.69
C GLY A 144 2.27 2.88 3.20
N GLY A 145 1.83 1.82 3.88
CA GLY A 145 1.87 1.75 5.35
C GLY A 145 0.49 1.78 6.00
N GLY A 146 -0.35 0.79 5.68
CA GLY A 146 -1.56 0.47 6.46
C GLY A 146 -1.31 0.14 7.95
N ARG A 147 -0.04 0.09 8.39
CA ARG A 147 0.33 -0.16 9.79
C ARG A 147 -0.25 0.85 10.78
N ILE A 148 -0.52 2.09 10.35
CA ILE A 148 -1.18 3.07 11.22
C ILE A 148 -2.60 2.60 11.58
N LEU A 149 -3.29 1.92 10.65
CA LEU A 149 -4.62 1.38 10.88
C LEU A 149 -4.62 0.09 11.71
N GLU A 150 -3.47 -0.58 11.90
CA GLU A 150 -3.36 -1.77 12.78
C GLU A 150 -3.70 -1.45 14.25
N GLY A 151 -3.63 -0.17 14.65
CA GLY A 151 -4.05 0.29 15.98
C GLY A 151 -5.57 0.26 16.20
N ILE A 152 -6.36 0.04 15.15
CA ILE A 152 -7.82 -0.03 15.18
C ILE A 152 -8.23 -1.49 15.40
N LYS A 153 -8.99 -1.78 16.46
CA LYS A 153 -9.35 -3.15 16.85
C LYS A 153 -10.57 -3.72 16.13
N VAL A 154 -11.24 -2.93 15.30
CA VAL A 154 -12.35 -3.37 14.47
C VAL A 154 -11.89 -3.74 13.07
N LYS A 155 -12.53 -4.75 12.48
CA LYS A 155 -12.34 -5.06 11.06
C LYS A 155 -12.95 -3.93 10.24
N LEU A 156 -12.11 -3.26 9.46
CA LEU A 156 -12.55 -2.27 8.49
C LEU A 156 -13.14 -2.99 7.26
N PRO A 157 -14.10 -2.37 6.57
CA PRO A 157 -14.61 -2.90 5.30
C PRO A 157 -13.52 -2.93 4.23
N SER A 158 -13.81 -3.56 3.10
CA SER A 158 -12.96 -3.48 1.91
C SER A 158 -12.72 -2.02 1.54
N VAL A 159 -11.49 -1.71 1.15
CA VAL A 159 -11.07 -0.34 0.85
C VAL A 159 -11.55 0.02 -0.56
N GLU A 160 -12.39 1.04 -0.65
CA GLU A 160 -12.60 1.78 -1.90
C GLU A 160 -11.71 3.03 -1.88
N LEU A 161 -10.94 3.24 -2.94
CA LEU A 161 -10.01 4.35 -3.01
C LEU A 161 -10.73 5.64 -3.33
N SER A 162 -10.71 6.57 -2.39
CA SER A 162 -11.05 7.96 -2.63
C SER A 162 -9.81 8.84 -2.54
N THR A 163 -9.61 9.69 -3.53
CA THR A 163 -8.55 10.70 -3.55
C THR A 163 -8.93 11.97 -2.79
N THR A 164 -10.20 12.12 -2.42
CA THR A 164 -10.74 13.32 -1.80
C THR A 164 -11.76 12.97 -0.72
N MET A 165 -11.72 13.70 0.38
CA MET A 165 -12.69 13.61 1.47
C MET A 165 -12.90 15.02 2.00
N SER A 166 -14.15 15.38 2.33
CA SER A 166 -14.41 16.66 2.99
C SER A 166 -13.85 16.63 4.41
N ASP A 167 -13.53 17.79 4.97
CA ASP A 167 -13.07 17.89 6.36
C ASP A 167 -14.16 17.38 7.32
N GLU A 168 -15.44 17.66 7.02
CA GLU A 168 -16.56 17.16 7.82
C GLU A 168 -16.67 15.63 7.79
N ASP A 169 -16.53 15.00 6.62
CA ASP A 169 -16.58 13.54 6.49
C ASP A 169 -15.36 12.88 7.16
N PHE A 170 -14.19 13.51 7.04
CA PHE A 170 -12.97 13.05 7.68
C PHE A 170 -13.12 13.08 9.21
N GLU A 171 -13.58 14.18 9.79
CA GLU A 171 -13.85 14.28 11.22
C GLU A 171 -14.94 13.30 11.67
N GLY A 172 -15.98 13.12 10.85
CA GLY A 172 -17.02 12.12 11.10
C GLY A 172 -16.47 10.69 11.14
N LEU A 173 -15.57 10.34 10.22
CA LEU A 173 -14.87 9.04 10.20
C LEU A 173 -13.97 8.88 11.43
N MET A 174 -13.15 9.89 11.74
CA MET A 174 -12.23 9.84 12.88
C MET A 174 -12.97 9.66 14.20
N ASN A 175 -14.10 10.34 14.41
CA ASN A 175 -14.93 10.16 15.60
C ASN A 175 -15.50 8.74 15.73
N LYS A 176 -15.89 8.12 14.61
CA LYS A 176 -16.38 6.73 14.58
C LYS A 176 -15.27 5.71 14.86
N VAL A 177 -14.07 5.94 14.34
CA VAL A 177 -12.93 5.01 14.46
C VAL A 177 -12.23 5.14 15.81
N MET A 178 -12.12 6.35 16.36
CA MET A 178 -11.36 6.66 17.57
C MET A 178 -11.74 5.77 18.77
N VAL A 179 -13.03 5.45 18.92
CA VAL A 179 -13.53 4.62 20.03
C VAL A 179 -13.03 3.18 20.00
N TYR A 180 -12.59 2.72 18.83
CA TYR A 180 -12.07 1.38 18.60
C TYR A 180 -10.54 1.31 18.55
N THR A 181 -9.86 2.41 18.86
CA THR A 181 -8.40 2.43 18.96
C THR A 181 -7.94 1.72 20.23
N GLU A 182 -6.79 1.05 20.16
CA GLU A 182 -6.21 0.34 21.32
C GLU A 182 -6.06 1.24 22.56
N GLN A 183 -5.64 2.49 22.34
CA GLN A 183 -5.45 3.46 23.41
C GLN A 183 -6.77 3.84 24.09
N GLN A 184 -7.82 4.08 23.30
CA GLN A 184 -9.12 4.43 23.86
C GLN A 184 -9.76 3.24 24.57
N ILE A 185 -9.66 2.03 24.00
CA ILE A 185 -10.10 0.81 24.65
C ILE A 185 -9.39 0.66 26.01
N LYS A 186 -8.06 0.79 26.04
CA LYS A 186 -7.29 0.71 27.30
C LYS A 186 -7.76 1.75 28.32
N LYS A 187 -8.01 2.99 27.89
CA LYS A 187 -8.54 4.06 28.75
C LYS A 187 -9.89 3.69 29.35
N VAL A 188 -10.84 3.22 28.52
CA VAL A 188 -12.14 2.76 29.00
C VAL A 188 -11.98 1.60 29.98
N THR A 189 -11.18 0.58 29.65
CA THR A 189 -10.94 -0.57 30.51
C THR A 189 -10.39 -0.19 31.88
N THR A 190 -9.48 0.80 31.97
CA THR A 190 -8.95 1.27 33.26
C THR A 190 -9.97 2.02 34.12
N GLN A 191 -11.07 2.50 33.54
CA GLN A 191 -12.13 3.20 34.25
C GLN A 191 -13.27 2.27 34.69
N LEU A 192 -13.30 1.02 34.21
CA LEU A 192 -14.32 0.05 34.59
C LEU A 192 -14.07 -0.44 36.02
N ASN A 193 -15.10 -0.40 36.86
CA ASN A 193 -15.05 -0.93 38.20
C ASN A 193 -15.06 -2.47 38.17
N PRO A 194 -14.05 -3.17 38.75
CA PRO A 194 -13.99 -4.63 38.75
C PRO A 194 -15.23 -5.30 39.35
N ARG A 195 -15.89 -4.65 40.32
CA ARG A 195 -17.12 -5.17 40.94
C ARG A 195 -18.28 -5.26 39.95
N ASP A 196 -18.41 -4.27 39.07
CA ASP A 196 -19.49 -4.20 38.09
C ASP A 196 -19.28 -5.25 37.00
N ILE A 197 -18.02 -5.48 36.61
CA ILE A 197 -17.64 -6.58 35.70
C ILE A 197 -17.94 -7.94 36.32
N GLY A 198 -17.57 -8.16 37.59
CA GLY A 198 -17.89 -9.40 38.29
C GLY A 198 -19.39 -9.67 38.38
N TYR A 199 -20.19 -8.63 38.60
CA TYR A 199 -21.65 -8.73 38.55
C TYR A 199 -22.16 -9.08 37.15
N LEU A 200 -21.65 -8.44 36.09
CA LEU A 200 -21.99 -8.77 34.71
C LEU A 200 -21.65 -10.24 34.36
N THR A 201 -20.48 -10.71 34.78
CA THR A 201 -20.06 -12.12 34.61
C THR A 201 -20.99 -13.07 35.36
N LEU A 202 -21.37 -12.74 36.60
CA LEU A 202 -22.31 -13.54 37.38
C LEU A 202 -23.64 -13.69 36.65
N ILE A 203 -24.28 -12.59 36.26
CA ILE A 203 -25.63 -12.63 35.67
C ILE A 203 -25.66 -13.33 34.31
N THR A 204 -24.57 -13.25 33.56
CA THR A 204 -24.47 -13.93 32.25
C THR A 204 -24.19 -15.42 32.39
N SER A 205 -23.51 -15.84 33.46
CA SER A 205 -23.03 -17.22 33.65
C SER A 205 -23.96 -18.12 34.46
N THR A 206 -24.75 -17.57 35.39
CA THR A 206 -25.66 -18.39 36.24
C THR A 206 -27.05 -18.52 35.63
N SER A 207 -27.71 -19.65 35.91
CA SER A 207 -29.14 -19.91 35.61
C SER A 207 -30.06 -19.53 36.78
N LEU A 208 -29.49 -19.39 37.99
CA LEU A 208 -30.23 -19.06 39.20
C LEU A 208 -30.24 -17.54 39.40
N LEU A 209 -31.13 -16.87 38.68
CA LEU A 209 -31.27 -15.42 38.68
C LEU A 209 -32.58 -14.99 39.32
N THR A 210 -32.52 -13.87 40.05
CA THR A 210 -33.74 -13.15 40.43
C THR A 210 -34.42 -12.61 39.18
N ASP A 211 -35.71 -12.30 39.25
CA ASP A 211 -36.44 -11.80 38.08
C ASP A 211 -35.86 -10.48 37.55
N LYS A 212 -35.33 -9.64 38.44
CA LYS A 212 -34.62 -8.40 38.06
C LYS A 212 -33.31 -8.68 37.33
N ASP A 213 -32.58 -9.71 37.72
CA ASP A 213 -31.30 -10.05 37.09
C ASP A 213 -31.50 -10.81 35.78
N LYS A 214 -32.62 -11.53 35.61
CA LYS A 214 -33.06 -12.05 34.31
C LYS A 214 -33.27 -10.90 33.32
N GLU A 215 -34.03 -9.87 33.71
CA GLU A 215 -34.27 -8.69 32.85
C GLU A 215 -32.95 -8.01 32.45
N ARG A 216 -32.01 -7.87 33.40
CA ARG A 216 -30.69 -7.29 33.12
C ARG A 216 -29.87 -8.18 32.17
N LYS A 217 -29.91 -9.50 32.36
CA LYS A 217 -29.26 -10.47 31.47
C LYS A 217 -29.83 -10.34 30.06
N ASP A 218 -31.15 -10.26 29.92
CA ASP A 218 -31.82 -10.16 28.61
C ASP A 218 -31.38 -8.89 27.87
N ARG A 219 -31.31 -7.74 28.56
CA ARG A 219 -30.78 -6.49 27.97
C ARG A 219 -29.34 -6.63 27.51
N VAL A 220 -28.48 -7.25 28.31
CA VAL A 220 -27.07 -7.48 27.94
C VAL A 220 -26.98 -8.40 26.73
N LEU A 221 -27.78 -9.47 26.69
CA LEU A 221 -27.83 -10.37 25.56
C LEU A 221 -28.35 -9.66 24.31
N GLU A 222 -29.37 -8.82 24.41
CA GLU A 222 -29.86 -8.00 23.29
C GLU A 222 -28.78 -7.07 22.73
N MET A 223 -27.99 -6.43 23.58
CA MET A 223 -26.86 -5.60 23.14
C MET A 223 -25.74 -6.40 22.47
N LEU A 224 -25.60 -7.68 22.83
CA LEU A 224 -24.56 -8.58 22.31
C LEU A 224 -25.07 -9.47 21.18
N LYS A 225 -26.36 -9.38 20.80
CA LYS A 225 -26.91 -10.15 19.69
C LYS A 225 -26.08 -9.81 18.44
N PRO A 226 -25.62 -10.81 17.68
CA PRO A 226 -25.00 -10.54 16.41
C PRO A 226 -26.02 -9.79 15.55
N VAL A 227 -25.62 -8.65 15.00
CA VAL A 227 -26.41 -7.98 13.97
C VAL A 227 -26.50 -8.97 12.81
N GLU A 228 -27.72 -9.40 12.47
CA GLU A 228 -27.97 -10.19 11.27
C GLU A 228 -27.41 -9.38 10.10
N ARG A 229 -26.31 -9.87 9.52
CA ARG A 229 -25.70 -9.21 8.36
C ARG A 229 -26.66 -9.45 7.21
N GLU A 230 -27.26 -8.39 6.67
CA GLU A 230 -27.75 -8.44 5.30
C GLU A 230 -26.54 -8.85 4.44
N GLU A 231 -26.59 -10.04 3.87
CA GLU A 231 -25.63 -10.47 2.87
C GLU A 231 -25.76 -9.50 1.70
N VAL A 232 -24.89 -8.50 1.66
CA VAL A 232 -24.63 -7.76 0.43
C VAL A 232 -24.00 -8.78 -0.50
N HIS A 233 -24.82 -9.40 -1.36
CA HIS A 233 -24.35 -10.16 -2.51
C HIS A 233 -23.52 -9.21 -3.38
N THR A 234 -22.22 -9.17 -3.14
CA THR A 234 -21.26 -8.76 -4.15
C THR A 234 -21.10 -9.96 -5.07
N ASP A 235 -21.81 -9.93 -6.20
CA ASP A 235 -21.52 -10.78 -7.36
C ASP A 235 -20.11 -10.42 -7.88
N ASP A 236 -19.08 -10.92 -7.22
CA ASP A 236 -17.71 -10.89 -7.72
C ASP A 236 -16.96 -12.11 -7.18
N ASP A 237 -17.44 -13.28 -7.60
CA ASP A 237 -16.67 -14.52 -7.54
C ASP A 237 -16.61 -15.11 -8.94
N LYS A 238 -15.53 -14.77 -9.66
CA LYS A 238 -14.77 -15.59 -10.61
C LYS A 238 -13.81 -14.73 -11.43
N ASN A 239 -12.58 -14.62 -10.95
CA ASN A 239 -11.36 -14.82 -11.77
C ASN A 239 -10.10 -14.74 -10.89
N GLU A 240 -10.07 -15.53 -9.81
CA GLU A 240 -8.78 -15.96 -9.27
C GLU A 240 -8.37 -17.22 -10.03
N ILE A 241 -7.41 -17.07 -10.96
CA ILE A 241 -6.71 -18.22 -11.52
C ILE A 241 -5.84 -18.78 -10.38
N PRO A 242 -6.05 -20.05 -9.96
CA PRO A 242 -5.22 -20.64 -8.93
C PRO A 242 -3.76 -20.62 -9.35
N VAL A 243 -2.88 -20.18 -8.47
CA VAL A 243 -1.43 -20.04 -8.68
C VAL A 243 -0.79 -21.35 -9.20
N ASP A 244 -1.41 -22.49 -8.92
CA ASP A 244 -0.95 -23.81 -9.36
C ASP A 244 -1.19 -24.11 -10.85
N GLU A 245 -2.13 -23.43 -11.51
CA GLU A 245 -2.39 -23.61 -12.95
C GLU A 245 -1.43 -22.79 -13.83
N PHE A 246 -0.89 -21.68 -13.29
CA PHE A 246 0.12 -20.85 -13.95
C PHE A 246 1.48 -21.57 -14.06
N ILE A 247 1.82 -22.44 -13.09
CA ILE A 247 3.06 -23.22 -13.12
C ILE A 247 2.99 -24.33 -14.19
N ARG A 248 1.81 -24.90 -14.44
CA ARG A 248 1.64 -25.92 -15.50
C ARG A 248 1.79 -25.35 -16.91
N GLN A 249 1.38 -24.10 -17.15
CA GLN A 249 1.50 -23.48 -18.48
C GLN A 249 2.93 -23.07 -18.83
N LEU A 250 3.77 -22.76 -17.84
CA LEU A 250 5.19 -22.43 -18.04
C LEU A 250 6.10 -23.65 -18.26
N GLN A 251 5.60 -24.88 -18.07
CA GLN A 251 6.36 -26.11 -18.32
C GLN A 251 6.05 -26.76 -19.68
N LEU A 252 5.12 -26.18 -20.46
CA LEU A 252 4.73 -26.66 -21.78
C LEU A 252 4.94 -25.62 -22.89
N SER A 253 5.73 -24.58 -22.64
CA SER A 253 6.20 -23.61 -23.66
C SER A 253 7.71 -23.64 -23.81
#